data_AF-A0A519MSE8-F1
#
_entry.id   AF-A0A519MSE8-F1
#
_cell.length_a   1.000
_cell.length_b   1.000
_cell.length_c   1.000
_cell.angle_alpha   90.00
_cell.angle_beta   90.00
_cell.angle_gamma   90.00
#
_symmetry.space_group_name_H-M   'P 1'
#
loop_
_entity.id
_entity.type
_entity.pdbx_description
1 polymer ?
#
loop_
_entity_poly.entity_id
_entity_poly.type
_entity_poly.pdbx_seq_one_letter_code
_entity_poly.pdbx_strand_id
1 'polypeptide(L)'
;MSETRNTSSFRDPSGYVFTDGNSVKRKINPIYFKQFESLSTSGFYELLFSKKYLVSHSVSSKSDEAIVLEADKIPFISYPYEWSFPQYKHAALLTLKIQKSCLENGFTLKDASAFNITFYNAKPIFIDTLSFDFYIEGEPWMAYKQFIMHFLGPLMLSRYFGHDFLKTLAHDIDGVPLSKLSKLLPWTTKWNPFLFANIHVLARYDEKFSGDGKASAKRLSKSAQIKMLDAMYDFIENLDAKNKTEWDDYYAVANYSADALAVKKTYIKDWFTSIGGKTVIDMGGNDGTFSRELLPMADLVITADVDANAVGSNYLKALKNK
;
A
#
# COMPACT_ATOMS: atom_id res chain seq x y z
N MET A 1 16.84 -5.13 -27.08
CA MET A 1 17.29 -4.99 -25.69
C MET A 1 16.93 -6.27 -24.96
N SER A 2 17.69 -6.72 -23.96
CA SER A 2 17.43 -7.99 -23.28
C SER A 2 16.29 -7.86 -22.28
N GLU A 3 15.23 -8.64 -22.46
CA GLU A 3 14.17 -8.79 -21.46
C GLU A 3 14.77 -9.26 -20.14
N THR A 4 14.47 -8.54 -19.06
CA THR A 4 14.96 -8.90 -17.72
C THR A 4 13.77 -9.16 -16.82
N ARG A 5 13.56 -10.44 -16.44
CA ARG A 5 12.49 -10.81 -15.51
C ARG A 5 12.75 -10.21 -14.14
N ASN A 6 11.72 -9.61 -13.53
CA ASN A 6 11.78 -9.15 -12.16
C ASN A 6 11.80 -10.37 -11.21
N THR A 7 12.86 -10.50 -10.41
CA THR A 7 13.06 -11.63 -9.48
C THR A 7 12.02 -11.67 -8.37
N SER A 8 11.40 -10.55 -8.02
CA SER A 8 10.31 -10.47 -7.04
C SER A 8 8.96 -10.94 -7.60
N SER A 9 8.86 -11.22 -8.90
CA SER A 9 7.64 -11.69 -9.57
C SER A 9 7.70 -13.19 -9.85
N PHE A 10 7.70 -13.98 -8.77
CA PHE A 10 7.93 -15.44 -8.82
C PHE A 10 6.78 -16.28 -8.26
N ARG A 11 5.89 -15.71 -7.44
CA ARG A 11 4.88 -16.47 -6.70
C ARG A 11 3.60 -16.77 -7.50
N ASP A 12 3.23 -15.91 -8.44
CA ASP A 12 1.96 -16.02 -9.15
C ASP A 12 2.10 -16.86 -10.44
N PRO A 13 1.39 -18.00 -10.57
CA PRO A 13 1.38 -18.77 -11.81
C PRO A 13 0.67 -18.05 -12.96
N SER A 14 -0.12 -17.01 -12.65
CA SER A 14 -0.91 -16.22 -13.62
C SER A 14 -0.04 -15.34 -14.50
N GLY A 15 1.21 -15.05 -14.11
CA GLY A 15 2.06 -14.16 -14.89
C GLY A 15 3.33 -13.70 -14.16
N TYR A 16 4.08 -12.82 -14.81
CA TYR A 16 5.24 -12.19 -14.18
C TYR A 16 5.54 -10.81 -14.79
N VAL A 17 6.22 -9.97 -13.99
CA VAL A 17 6.73 -8.67 -14.41
C VAL A 17 8.13 -8.81 -14.99
N PHE A 18 8.41 -8.07 -16.06
CA PHE A 18 9.73 -7.96 -16.67
C PHE A 18 9.96 -6.55 -17.20
N THR A 19 11.23 -6.19 -17.40
CA THR A 19 11.60 -4.92 -18.02
C THR A 19 12.10 -5.14 -19.44
N ASP A 20 11.73 -4.21 -20.31
CA ASP A 20 12.21 -4.12 -21.69
C ASP A 20 12.64 -2.66 -21.93
N GLY A 21 13.96 -2.43 -21.86
CA GLY A 21 14.51 -1.07 -21.81
C GLY A 21 14.02 -0.29 -20.59
N ASN A 22 13.27 0.79 -20.83
CA ASN A 22 12.71 1.65 -19.79
C ASN A 22 11.24 1.32 -19.44
N SER A 23 10.61 0.39 -20.16
CA SER A 23 9.21 0.01 -19.96
C SER A 23 9.07 -1.11 -18.93
N VAL A 24 8.03 -1.01 -18.10
CA VAL A 24 7.64 -2.06 -17.16
C VAL A 24 6.51 -2.84 -17.80
N LYS A 25 6.77 -4.12 -18.10
CA LYS A 25 5.81 -5.00 -18.77
C LYS A 25 5.41 -6.15 -17.86
N ARG A 26 4.22 -6.69 -18.11
CA ARG A 26 3.71 -7.86 -17.41
C ARG A 26 3.20 -8.88 -18.41
N LYS A 27 3.72 -10.09 -18.34
CA LYS A 27 3.18 -11.23 -19.06
C LYS A 27 2.04 -11.85 -18.25
N ILE A 28 0.92 -12.11 -18.90
CA ILE A 28 -0.22 -12.89 -18.40
C ILE A 28 -0.22 -14.24 -19.11
N ASN A 29 -0.36 -15.30 -18.34
CA ASN A 29 -0.44 -16.68 -18.82
C ASN A 29 -1.91 -17.09 -19.07
N PRO A 30 -2.17 -18.10 -19.92
CA PRO A 30 -3.52 -18.52 -20.31
C PRO A 30 -4.47 -18.82 -19.15
N ILE A 31 -3.94 -19.28 -18.00
CA ILE A 31 -4.73 -19.57 -16.79
C ILE A 31 -5.54 -18.38 -16.27
N TYR A 32 -5.12 -17.14 -16.58
CA TYR A 32 -5.77 -15.91 -16.11
C TYR A 32 -6.51 -15.14 -17.22
N PHE A 33 -6.55 -15.66 -18.45
CA PHE A 33 -7.18 -14.95 -19.57
C PHE A 33 -8.66 -14.68 -19.31
N LYS A 34 -9.40 -15.63 -18.73
CA LYS A 34 -10.82 -15.45 -18.44
C LYS A 34 -11.07 -14.26 -17.51
N GLN A 35 -10.28 -14.14 -16.44
CA GLN A 35 -10.33 -13.02 -15.50
C GLN A 35 -9.97 -11.73 -16.22
N PHE A 36 -8.83 -11.71 -16.91
CA PHE A 36 -8.34 -10.51 -17.60
C PHE A 36 -9.35 -9.95 -18.62
N GLU A 37 -9.92 -10.81 -19.47
CA GLU A 37 -10.94 -10.41 -20.44
C GLU A 37 -12.16 -9.85 -19.72
N SER A 38 -12.69 -10.53 -18.70
CA SER A 38 -13.86 -10.05 -17.97
C SER A 38 -13.62 -8.71 -17.26
N LEU A 39 -12.46 -8.52 -16.66
CA LEU A 39 -12.07 -7.27 -15.98
C LEU A 39 -11.95 -6.11 -16.98
N SER A 40 -11.42 -6.40 -18.18
CA SER A 40 -11.27 -5.42 -19.26
C SER A 40 -12.61 -5.07 -19.90
N THR A 41 -13.41 -6.07 -20.30
CA THR A 41 -14.66 -5.82 -21.04
C THR A 41 -15.78 -5.26 -20.15
N SER A 42 -15.72 -5.47 -18.84
CA SER A 42 -16.69 -4.90 -17.88
C SER A 42 -16.44 -3.42 -17.57
N GLY A 43 -15.31 -2.85 -17.98
CA GLY A 43 -14.92 -1.49 -17.61
C GLY A 43 -14.32 -1.37 -16.20
N PHE A 44 -14.00 -2.50 -15.55
CA PHE A 44 -13.53 -2.50 -14.16
C PHE A 44 -12.12 -1.91 -14.03
N TYR A 45 -11.23 -2.18 -14.99
CA TYR A 45 -9.89 -1.56 -14.97
C TYR A 45 -9.99 -0.04 -15.15
N GLU A 46 -10.82 0.44 -16.06
CA GLU A 46 -11.06 1.87 -16.31
C GLU A 46 -11.63 2.58 -15.06
N LEU A 47 -12.51 1.90 -14.32
CA LEU A 47 -13.00 2.37 -13.02
C LEU A 47 -11.85 2.56 -12.03
N LEU A 48 -10.91 1.61 -11.94
CA LEU A 48 -9.76 1.73 -11.03
C LEU A 48 -8.74 2.77 -11.50
N PHE A 49 -8.53 2.91 -12.81
CA PHE A 49 -7.63 3.91 -13.39
C PHE A 49 -8.14 5.33 -13.17
N SER A 50 -9.43 5.57 -13.44
CA SER A 50 -10.05 6.89 -13.22
C SER A 50 -9.97 7.34 -11.76
N LYS A 51 -10.10 6.41 -10.81
CA LYS A 51 -9.92 6.65 -9.38
C LYS A 51 -8.45 6.71 -8.94
N LYS A 52 -7.50 6.40 -9.83
CA LYS A 52 -6.06 6.26 -9.54
C LYS A 52 -5.78 5.22 -8.45
N TYR A 53 -6.59 4.16 -8.40
CA TYR A 53 -6.44 3.07 -7.44
C TYR A 53 -5.46 2.00 -7.91
N LEU A 54 -5.42 1.74 -9.21
CA LEU A 54 -4.54 0.77 -9.86
C LEU A 54 -3.63 1.51 -10.84
N VAL A 55 -2.39 1.05 -10.96
CA VAL A 55 -1.47 1.51 -12.01
C VAL A 55 -2.10 1.28 -13.39
N SER A 56 -2.18 2.35 -14.18
CA SER A 56 -2.73 2.28 -15.52
C SER A 56 -1.83 1.42 -16.39
N HIS A 57 -2.45 0.64 -17.27
CA HIS A 57 -1.74 -0.24 -18.18
C HIS A 57 -2.53 -0.42 -19.46
N SER A 58 -1.82 -0.77 -20.53
CA SER A 58 -2.40 -1.06 -21.84
C SER A 58 -1.91 -2.40 -22.36
N VAL A 59 -2.70 -3.03 -23.23
CA VAL A 59 -2.29 -4.27 -23.90
C VAL A 59 -1.32 -3.93 -25.01
N SER A 60 -0.06 -4.34 -24.86
CA SER A 60 1.00 -4.16 -25.86
C SER A 60 1.01 -5.27 -26.91
N SER A 61 0.68 -6.50 -26.51
CA SER A 61 0.50 -7.64 -27.42
C SER A 61 -0.45 -8.68 -26.82
N LYS A 62 -1.13 -9.43 -27.68
CA LYS A 62 -2.03 -10.53 -27.30
C LYS A 62 -1.93 -11.67 -28.31
N SER A 63 -1.66 -12.87 -27.81
CA SER A 63 -1.67 -14.14 -28.57
C SER A 63 -2.35 -15.24 -27.74
N ASP A 64 -2.45 -16.45 -28.31
CA ASP A 64 -3.02 -17.61 -27.60
C ASP A 64 -2.13 -18.08 -26.44
N GLU A 65 -0.83 -17.77 -26.48
CA GLU A 65 0.16 -18.16 -25.47
C GLU A 65 0.35 -17.11 -24.38
N ALA A 66 0.11 -15.83 -24.67
CA ALA A 66 0.36 -14.75 -23.72
C ALA A 66 -0.37 -13.44 -24.04
N ILE A 67 -0.73 -12.70 -22.99
CA ILE A 67 -1.07 -11.28 -23.08
C ILE A 67 0.07 -10.50 -22.41
N VAL A 68 0.55 -9.44 -23.06
CA VAL A 68 1.60 -8.57 -22.51
C VAL A 68 1.01 -7.19 -22.26
N LEU A 69 1.03 -6.78 -20.99
CA LEU A 69 0.66 -5.45 -20.57
C LEU A 69 1.90 -4.55 -20.50
N GLU A 70 1.74 -3.29 -20.85
CA GLU A 70 2.69 -2.23 -20.55
C GLU A 70 2.05 -1.28 -19.54
N ALA A 71 2.70 -1.14 -18.37
CA ALA A 71 2.20 -0.34 -17.26
C ALA A 71 2.90 1.01 -17.17
N ASP A 72 2.17 2.02 -16.69
CA ASP A 72 2.74 3.33 -16.38
C ASP A 72 3.89 3.19 -15.38
N LYS A 73 5.03 3.80 -15.72
CA LYS A 73 6.23 3.70 -14.89
C LYS A 73 6.07 4.52 -13.62
N ILE A 74 6.07 3.84 -12.47
CA ILE A 74 6.26 4.48 -11.18
C ILE A 74 7.77 4.68 -10.97
N PRO A 75 8.23 5.93 -10.82
CA PRO A 75 9.67 6.24 -10.84
C PRO A 75 10.42 5.73 -9.60
N PHE A 76 9.71 5.49 -8.50
CA PHE A 76 10.27 4.97 -7.25
C PHE A 76 9.28 4.03 -6.57
N ILE A 77 9.74 2.84 -6.20
CA ILE A 77 8.95 1.86 -5.46
C ILE A 77 9.42 1.88 -4.01
N SER A 78 8.56 2.35 -3.11
CA SER A 78 8.75 2.19 -1.68
C SER A 78 8.07 0.92 -1.17
N TYR A 79 8.63 0.34 -0.12
CA TYR A 79 8.18 -0.89 0.51
C TYR A 79 7.42 -0.63 1.82
N PRO A 80 6.55 -1.56 2.26
CA PRO A 80 5.73 -1.36 3.46
C PRO A 80 6.50 -0.96 4.71
N TYR A 81 7.70 -1.53 4.91
CA TYR A 81 8.55 -1.26 6.07
C TYR A 81 9.28 0.10 6.02
N GLU A 82 9.11 0.88 4.94
CA GLU A 82 9.67 2.23 4.78
C GLU A 82 8.61 3.32 5.01
N TRP A 83 7.34 2.95 5.20
CA TRP A 83 6.24 3.89 5.25
C TRP A 83 6.00 4.43 6.65
N SER A 84 5.74 5.74 6.73
CA SER A 84 5.18 6.36 7.93
C SER A 84 3.80 5.81 8.28
N PHE A 85 3.34 6.01 9.52
CA PHE A 85 2.00 5.60 9.96
C PHE A 85 0.86 6.09 9.04
N PRO A 86 0.77 7.38 8.64
CA PRO A 86 -0.28 7.83 7.74
C PRO A 86 -0.19 7.23 6.34
N GLN A 87 1.01 6.96 5.81
CA GLN A 87 1.16 6.23 4.55
C GLN A 87 0.63 4.80 4.68
N TYR A 88 1.03 4.07 5.71
CA TYR A 88 0.58 2.71 5.97
C TYR A 88 -0.94 2.63 6.14
N LYS A 89 -1.51 3.61 6.85
CA LYS A 89 -2.97 3.79 6.99
C LYS A 89 -3.63 3.97 5.63
N HIS A 90 -3.15 4.90 4.80
CA HIS A 90 -3.73 5.16 3.48
C HIS A 90 -3.58 3.97 2.51
N ALA A 91 -2.50 3.19 2.62
CA ALA A 91 -2.33 1.94 1.88
C ALA A 91 -3.42 0.91 2.27
N ALA A 92 -3.68 0.72 3.56
CA ALA A 92 -4.75 -0.15 4.05
C ALA A 92 -6.14 0.30 3.55
N LEU A 93 -6.42 1.60 3.63
CA LEU A 93 -7.67 2.19 3.16
C LEU A 93 -7.86 2.03 1.64
N LEU A 94 -6.79 2.15 0.85
CA LEU A 94 -6.86 1.90 -0.59
C LEU A 94 -7.21 0.43 -0.88
N THR A 95 -6.59 -0.52 -0.19
CA THR A 95 -6.90 -1.95 -0.36
C THR A 95 -8.38 -2.25 -0.06
N LEU A 96 -8.96 -1.66 0.99
CA LEU A 96 -10.39 -1.80 1.30
C LEU A 96 -11.29 -1.16 0.24
N LYS A 97 -10.94 0.03 -0.26
CA LYS A 97 -11.65 0.71 -1.35
C LYS A 97 -11.65 -0.13 -2.63
N ILE A 98 -10.54 -0.78 -2.95
CA ILE A 98 -10.42 -1.69 -4.08
C ILE A 98 -11.31 -2.92 -3.86
N GLN A 99 -11.20 -3.60 -2.70
CA GLN A 99 -12.03 -4.77 -2.43
C GLN A 99 -13.54 -4.46 -2.47
N LYS A 100 -13.96 -3.31 -1.93
CA LYS A 100 -15.35 -2.86 -2.03
C LYS A 100 -15.78 -2.66 -3.49
N SER A 101 -14.94 -1.99 -4.29
CA SER A 101 -15.17 -1.82 -5.73
C SER A 101 -15.24 -3.16 -6.46
N CYS A 102 -14.41 -4.14 -6.10
CA CYS A 102 -14.47 -5.49 -6.63
C CYS A 102 -15.86 -6.10 -6.37
N LEU A 103 -16.30 -6.14 -5.11
CA LEU A 103 -17.57 -6.75 -4.75
C LEU A 103 -18.74 -6.10 -5.49
N GLU A 104 -18.78 -4.77 -5.55
CA GLU A 104 -19.81 -4.00 -6.25
C GLU A 104 -19.93 -4.40 -7.73
N ASN A 105 -18.82 -4.79 -8.37
CA ASN A 105 -18.73 -5.17 -9.79
C ASN A 105 -18.62 -6.68 -10.04
N GLY A 106 -18.86 -7.53 -9.04
CA GLY A 106 -18.86 -8.99 -9.23
C GLY A 106 -17.46 -9.64 -9.23
N PHE A 107 -16.47 -8.95 -8.67
CA PHE A 107 -15.10 -9.42 -8.52
C PHE A 107 -14.68 -9.49 -7.04
N THR A 108 -13.51 -10.07 -6.78
CA THR A 108 -12.87 -10.09 -5.46
C THR A 108 -11.36 -9.87 -5.60
N LEU A 109 -10.75 -9.24 -4.61
CA LEU A 109 -9.30 -9.12 -4.48
C LEU A 109 -8.77 -10.39 -3.78
N LYS A 110 -8.04 -11.24 -4.50
CA LYS A 110 -7.49 -12.49 -3.98
C LYS A 110 -6.14 -12.34 -3.27
N ASP A 111 -5.43 -11.23 -3.49
CA ASP A 111 -4.16 -10.91 -2.83
C ASP A 111 -4.19 -9.49 -2.25
N ALA A 112 -4.25 -9.42 -0.92
CA ALA A 112 -4.24 -8.21 -0.11
C ALA A 112 -2.87 -7.98 0.56
N SER A 113 -1.78 -8.39 -0.09
CA SER A 113 -0.43 -8.09 0.38
C SER A 113 -0.15 -6.59 0.37
N ALA A 114 0.46 -6.09 1.44
CA ALA A 114 0.96 -4.70 1.49
C ALA A 114 2.02 -4.42 0.40
N PHE A 115 2.73 -5.44 -0.09
CA PHE A 115 3.71 -5.29 -1.18
C PHE A 115 3.07 -5.00 -2.54
N ASN A 116 1.74 -5.12 -2.67
CA ASN A 116 1.01 -4.76 -3.87
C ASN A 116 0.62 -3.26 -3.91
N ILE A 117 1.02 -2.49 -2.89
CA ILE A 117 0.83 -1.04 -2.83
C ILE A 117 2.21 -0.37 -2.89
N THR A 118 2.29 0.77 -3.57
CA THR A 118 3.39 1.73 -3.43
C THR A 118 2.83 3.15 -3.46
N PHE A 119 3.70 4.16 -3.56
CA PHE A 119 3.28 5.56 -3.62
C PHE A 119 3.71 6.22 -4.92
N TYR A 120 2.75 6.81 -5.62
CA TYR A 120 3.01 7.69 -6.73
C TYR A 120 2.46 9.07 -6.40
N ASN A 121 3.33 10.09 -6.48
CA ASN A 121 2.89 11.47 -6.28
C ASN A 121 2.21 11.73 -4.91
N ALA A 122 2.75 11.11 -3.84
CA ALA A 122 2.21 11.12 -2.48
C ALA A 122 0.82 10.48 -2.31
N LYS A 123 0.36 9.66 -3.27
CA LYS A 123 -0.88 8.89 -3.16
C LYS A 123 -0.55 7.39 -3.20
N PRO A 124 -1.19 6.56 -2.36
CA PRO A 124 -1.04 5.12 -2.47
C PRO A 124 -1.60 4.67 -3.83
N ILE A 125 -0.98 3.68 -4.45
CA ILE A 125 -1.41 3.09 -5.72
C ILE A 125 -1.15 1.58 -5.69
N PHE A 126 -2.13 0.80 -6.13
CA PHE A 126 -2.01 -0.64 -6.28
C PHE A 126 -1.29 -0.97 -7.58
N ILE A 127 -0.38 -1.94 -7.56
CA ILE A 127 0.49 -2.26 -8.71
C ILE A 127 0.33 -3.69 -9.24
N ASP A 128 -0.52 -4.50 -8.60
CA ASP A 128 -0.68 -5.90 -8.95
C ASP A 128 -1.96 -6.19 -9.78
N THR A 129 -1.84 -6.15 -11.11
CA THR A 129 -2.97 -6.36 -12.02
C THR A 129 -3.61 -7.75 -11.95
N LEU A 130 -2.90 -8.76 -11.44
CA LEU A 130 -3.37 -10.16 -11.41
C LEU A 130 -3.98 -10.57 -10.06
N SER A 131 -4.16 -9.63 -9.12
CA SER A 131 -4.77 -9.89 -7.81
C SER A 131 -6.30 -9.96 -7.82
N PHE A 132 -6.96 -9.85 -8.97
CA PHE A 132 -8.42 -9.87 -9.06
C PHE A 132 -8.95 -11.23 -9.49
N ASP A 133 -10.14 -11.62 -9.03
CA ASP A 133 -10.82 -12.84 -9.47
C ASP A 133 -12.34 -12.64 -9.47
N PHE A 134 -13.07 -13.64 -9.97
CA PHE A 134 -14.53 -13.64 -9.92
C PHE A 134 -15.04 -13.75 -8.48
N TYR A 135 -16.02 -12.94 -8.12
CA TYR A 135 -16.74 -13.11 -6.87
C TYR A 135 -17.75 -14.26 -6.99
N ILE A 136 -17.74 -15.17 -6.01
CA ILE A 136 -18.72 -16.24 -5.88
C ILE A 136 -19.72 -15.86 -4.79
N GLU A 137 -21.01 -15.83 -5.12
CA GLU A 137 -22.04 -15.35 -4.20
C GLU A 137 -22.08 -16.13 -2.89
N GLY A 138 -21.94 -15.39 -1.79
CA GLY A 138 -21.91 -15.93 -0.45
C GLY A 138 -20.55 -16.43 0.01
N GLU A 139 -19.50 -16.43 -0.81
CA GLU A 139 -18.13 -16.72 -0.35
C GLU A 139 -17.51 -15.50 0.35
N PRO A 140 -16.91 -15.66 1.53
CA PRO A 140 -16.24 -14.55 2.21
C PRO A 140 -15.00 -14.08 1.45
N TRP A 141 -14.54 -12.87 1.74
CA TRP A 141 -13.31 -12.34 1.16
C TRP A 141 -12.09 -13.19 1.53
N MET A 142 -11.56 -13.93 0.57
CA MET A 142 -10.46 -14.89 0.78
C MET A 142 -9.17 -14.24 1.32
N ALA A 143 -8.86 -13.01 0.91
CA ALA A 143 -7.68 -12.30 1.35
C ALA A 143 -7.88 -11.54 2.68
N TYR A 144 -9.03 -11.70 3.35
CA TYR A 144 -9.31 -11.00 4.61
C TYR A 144 -8.26 -11.32 5.69
N LYS A 145 -7.88 -12.59 5.88
CA LYS A 145 -6.80 -12.97 6.81
C LYS A 145 -5.50 -12.24 6.48
N GLN A 146 -5.11 -12.24 5.20
CA GLN A 146 -3.90 -11.58 4.73
C GLN A 146 -3.96 -10.07 4.99
N PHE A 147 -5.11 -9.42 4.73
CA PHE A 147 -5.31 -8.01 5.04
C PHE A 147 -5.09 -7.71 6.53
N ILE A 148 -5.60 -8.55 7.44
CA ILE A 148 -5.36 -8.39 8.87
C ILE A 148 -3.87 -8.52 9.20
N MET A 149 -3.17 -9.50 8.62
CA MET A 149 -1.76 -9.77 8.90
C MET A 149 -0.81 -8.71 8.31
N HIS A 150 -1.16 -8.12 7.15
CA HIS A 150 -0.33 -7.15 6.44
C HIS A 150 -0.68 -5.69 6.75
N PHE A 151 -1.90 -5.38 7.22
CA PHE A 151 -2.34 -4.00 7.45
C PHE A 151 -2.83 -3.75 8.86
N LEU A 152 -3.96 -4.33 9.26
CA LEU A 152 -4.57 -4.02 10.57
C LEU A 152 -3.61 -4.37 11.72
N GLY A 153 -2.95 -5.53 11.65
CA GLY A 153 -1.99 -5.98 12.66
C GLY A 153 -0.85 -5.00 12.87
N PRO A 154 -0.04 -4.70 11.83
CA PRO A 154 1.02 -3.69 11.92
C PRO A 154 0.54 -2.33 12.42
N LEU A 155 -0.61 -1.82 11.94
CA LEU A 155 -1.18 -0.55 12.41
C LEU A 155 -1.53 -0.58 13.90
N MET A 156 -2.14 -1.67 14.37
CA MET A 156 -2.49 -1.82 15.78
C MET A 156 -1.26 -1.97 16.67
N LEU A 157 -0.28 -2.78 16.26
CA LEU A 157 0.99 -2.89 16.99
C LEU A 157 1.70 -1.54 17.05
N SER A 158 1.72 -0.80 15.94
CA SER A 158 2.34 0.53 15.91
C SER A 158 1.64 1.53 16.83
N ARG A 159 0.30 1.49 16.87
CA ARG A 159 -0.51 2.33 17.78
C ARG A 159 -0.22 2.06 19.26
N TYR A 160 0.10 0.83 19.64
CA TYR A 160 0.33 0.48 21.05
C TYR A 160 1.80 0.53 21.46
N PHE A 161 2.72 0.25 20.54
CA PHE A 161 4.12 -0.03 20.88
C PHE A 161 5.14 0.79 20.07
N GLY A 162 4.70 1.67 19.18
CA GLY A 162 5.59 2.60 18.47
C GLY A 162 5.81 2.26 16.99
N HIS A 163 6.42 3.19 16.26
CA HIS A 163 6.52 3.12 14.79
C HIS A 163 7.28 1.89 14.28
N ASP A 164 8.27 1.39 15.01
CA ASP A 164 9.12 0.27 14.55
C ASP A 164 8.32 -1.00 14.22
N PHE A 165 7.12 -1.17 14.76
CA PHE A 165 6.25 -2.29 14.39
C PHE A 165 5.73 -2.24 12.95
N LEU A 166 5.76 -1.08 12.28
CA LEU A 166 5.47 -1.00 10.84
C LEU A 166 6.58 -1.63 9.99
N LYS A 167 7.79 -1.76 10.54
CA LYS A 167 8.93 -2.43 9.89
C LYS A 167 8.81 -3.96 9.91
N THR A 168 7.79 -4.53 10.54
CA THR A 168 7.68 -5.99 10.72
C THR A 168 7.74 -6.77 9.39
N LEU A 169 7.18 -6.21 8.31
CA LEU A 169 7.21 -6.85 6.99
C LEU A 169 8.60 -6.92 6.35
N ALA A 170 9.62 -6.26 6.91
CA ALA A 170 11.01 -6.45 6.50
C ALA A 170 11.55 -7.85 6.87
N HIS A 171 10.97 -8.47 7.89
CA HIS A 171 11.37 -9.78 8.39
C HIS A 171 10.29 -10.85 8.16
N ASP A 172 9.02 -10.49 8.33
CA ASP A 172 7.86 -11.38 8.16
C ASP A 172 7.11 -11.00 6.86
N ILE A 173 7.64 -11.41 5.69
CA ILE A 173 7.11 -11.01 4.37
C ILE A 173 5.64 -11.42 4.15
N ASP A 174 5.22 -12.52 4.77
CA ASP A 174 3.85 -13.04 4.69
C ASP A 174 2.91 -12.43 5.74
N GLY A 175 3.34 -11.39 6.46
CA GLY A 175 2.56 -10.70 7.47
C GLY A 175 2.74 -11.22 8.89
N VAL A 176 2.24 -10.46 9.87
CA VAL A 176 2.30 -10.85 11.28
C VAL A 176 1.34 -12.02 11.53
N PRO A 177 1.80 -13.22 11.95
CA PRO A 177 0.90 -14.33 12.22
C PRO A 177 -0.19 -13.97 13.23
N LEU A 178 -1.44 -14.36 12.96
CA LEU A 178 -2.59 -13.97 13.80
C LEU A 178 -2.46 -14.39 15.26
N SER A 179 -1.91 -15.58 15.51
CA SER A 179 -1.64 -16.09 16.86
C SER A 179 -0.63 -15.21 17.61
N LYS A 180 0.43 -14.75 16.93
CA LYS A 180 1.44 -13.81 17.45
C LYS A 180 0.81 -12.44 17.69
N LEU A 181 0.08 -11.91 16.71
CA LEU A 181 -0.62 -10.62 16.80
C LEU A 181 -1.58 -10.57 18.00
N SER A 182 -2.45 -11.59 18.13
CA SER A 182 -3.44 -11.69 19.21
C SER A 182 -2.80 -11.76 20.61
N LYS A 183 -1.59 -12.33 20.73
CA LYS A 183 -0.83 -12.42 21.99
C LYS A 183 -0.04 -11.15 22.30
N LEU A 184 0.46 -10.46 21.27
CA LEU A 184 1.23 -9.22 21.43
C LEU A 184 0.35 -8.04 21.83
N LEU A 185 -0.88 -7.96 21.32
CA LEU A 185 -1.77 -6.84 21.64
C LEU A 185 -2.14 -6.82 23.13
N PRO A 186 -2.28 -5.63 23.75
CA PRO A 186 -2.68 -5.52 25.14
C PRO A 186 -3.98 -6.26 25.41
N TRP A 187 -4.10 -6.92 26.56
CA TRP A 187 -5.31 -7.68 26.91
C TRP A 187 -6.60 -6.82 26.86
N THR A 188 -6.48 -5.49 26.96
CA THR A 188 -7.60 -4.55 26.83
C THR A 188 -8.24 -4.54 25.44
N THR A 189 -7.52 -4.94 24.38
CA THR A 189 -8.08 -5.04 23.02
C THR A 189 -9.12 -6.14 22.91
N LYS A 190 -9.15 -7.11 23.84
CA LYS A 190 -10.19 -8.14 23.92
C LYS A 190 -11.57 -7.59 24.30
N TRP A 191 -11.63 -6.41 24.92
CA TRP A 191 -12.89 -5.73 25.25
C TRP A 191 -13.38 -4.79 24.17
N ASN A 192 -12.55 -4.47 23.17
CA ASN A 192 -12.98 -3.73 22.01
C ASN A 192 -13.67 -4.71 21.04
N PRO A 193 -14.99 -4.59 20.79
CA PRO A 193 -15.73 -5.58 20.00
C PRO A 193 -15.19 -5.75 18.59
N PHE A 194 -14.72 -4.64 17.99
CA PHE A 194 -14.12 -4.66 16.66
C PHE A 194 -12.82 -5.46 16.65
N LEU A 195 -11.86 -5.14 17.53
CA LEU A 195 -10.58 -5.87 17.59
C LEU A 195 -10.75 -7.32 18.06
N PHE A 196 -11.72 -7.56 18.95
CA PHE A 196 -12.08 -8.90 19.38
C PHE A 196 -12.53 -9.77 18.21
N ALA A 197 -13.44 -9.29 17.36
CA ALA A 197 -13.91 -10.02 16.19
C ALA A 197 -12.81 -10.19 15.12
N ASN A 198 -12.16 -9.09 14.73
CA ASN A 198 -11.27 -9.06 13.56
C ASN A 198 -9.87 -9.65 13.84
N ILE A 199 -9.44 -9.73 15.11
CA ILE A 199 -8.11 -10.25 15.48
C ILE A 199 -8.22 -11.47 16.39
N HIS A 200 -8.85 -11.34 17.56
CA HIS A 200 -8.76 -12.39 18.58
C HIS A 200 -9.61 -13.63 18.25
N VAL A 201 -10.83 -13.45 17.76
CA VAL A 201 -11.68 -14.55 17.27
C VAL A 201 -11.08 -15.17 16.01
N LEU A 202 -10.62 -14.33 15.08
CA LEU A 202 -9.97 -14.79 13.85
C LEU A 202 -8.73 -15.66 14.16
N ALA A 203 -7.88 -15.24 15.10
CA ALA A 203 -6.71 -16.03 15.53
C ALA A 203 -7.09 -17.39 16.13
N ARG A 204 -8.14 -17.45 16.96
CA ARG A 204 -8.64 -18.72 17.52
C ARG A 204 -9.18 -19.65 16.45
N TYR A 205 -9.87 -19.10 15.45
CA TYR A 205 -10.38 -19.88 14.32
C TYR A 205 -9.21 -20.41 13.48
N ASP A 206 -8.23 -19.57 13.19
CA ASP A 206 -7.03 -19.95 12.42
C ASP A 206 -6.25 -21.09 13.09
N GLU A 207 -6.00 -21.00 14.40
CA GLU A 207 -5.34 -22.07 15.16
C GLU A 207 -6.12 -23.39 15.07
N LYS A 208 -7.45 -23.34 15.25
CA LYS A 208 -8.30 -24.54 15.25
C LYS A 208 -8.38 -25.25 13.89
N PHE A 209 -8.32 -24.49 12.80
CA PHE A 209 -8.54 -25.03 11.44
C PHE A 209 -7.26 -25.09 10.58
N SER A 210 -6.10 -24.73 11.15
CA SER A 210 -4.79 -24.81 10.47
C SER A 210 -4.31 -26.25 10.20
N GLY A 211 -4.87 -27.25 10.90
CA GLY A 211 -4.49 -28.67 10.77
C GLY A 211 -5.48 -29.56 9.99
N ASP A 212 -6.76 -29.20 9.94
CA ASP A 212 -7.81 -30.02 9.34
C ASP A 212 -8.34 -29.37 8.07
N GLY A 213 -7.95 -29.95 6.93
CA GLY A 213 -8.42 -29.54 5.62
C GLY A 213 -9.94 -29.61 5.53
N LYS A 214 -10.57 -28.45 5.26
CA LYS A 214 -12.02 -28.18 5.10
C LYS A 214 -12.75 -27.77 6.37
N ALA A 215 -12.38 -26.60 6.90
CA ALA A 215 -13.38 -25.76 7.54
C ALA A 215 -14.36 -25.28 6.45
N SER A 216 -15.64 -25.67 6.55
CA SER A 216 -16.70 -25.05 5.73
C SER A 216 -16.75 -23.57 6.06
N ALA A 217 -16.19 -22.72 5.19
CA ALA A 217 -16.32 -21.28 5.32
C ALA A 217 -17.81 -20.94 5.42
N LYS A 218 -18.21 -20.29 6.50
CA LYS A 218 -19.60 -19.87 6.66
C LYS A 218 -19.94 -18.91 5.53
N ARG A 219 -21.08 -19.12 4.88
CA ARG A 219 -21.55 -18.23 3.82
C ARG A 219 -21.78 -16.83 4.40
N LEU A 220 -21.37 -15.81 3.66
CA LEU A 220 -21.50 -14.41 4.04
C LEU A 220 -22.01 -13.63 2.83
N SER A 221 -23.21 -13.07 2.93
CA SER A 221 -23.82 -12.33 1.82
C SER A 221 -22.95 -11.15 1.38
N LYS A 222 -23.00 -10.81 0.09
CA LYS A 222 -22.31 -9.62 -0.44
C LYS A 222 -22.60 -8.35 0.37
N SER A 223 -23.86 -8.15 0.76
CA SER A 223 -24.28 -6.99 1.57
C SER A 223 -23.66 -6.96 2.98
N ALA A 224 -23.51 -8.12 3.63
CA ALA A 224 -22.85 -8.22 4.93
C ALA A 224 -21.34 -7.98 4.81
N GLN A 225 -20.72 -8.46 3.72
CA GLN A 225 -19.31 -8.20 3.43
C GLN A 225 -19.04 -6.71 3.24
N ILE A 226 -19.86 -6.02 2.45
CA ILE A 226 -19.71 -4.56 2.24
C ILE A 226 -19.80 -3.81 3.58
N LYS A 227 -20.76 -4.15 4.45
CA LYS A 227 -20.87 -3.54 5.79
C LYS A 227 -19.63 -3.82 6.67
N MET A 228 -19.06 -5.02 6.57
CA MET A 228 -17.83 -5.37 7.29
C MET A 228 -16.63 -4.55 6.78
N LEU A 229 -16.54 -4.35 5.46
CA LEU A 229 -15.50 -3.51 4.86
C LEU A 229 -15.66 -2.03 5.26
N ASP A 230 -16.90 -1.52 5.30
CA ASP A 230 -17.18 -0.15 5.75
C ASP A 230 -16.78 0.04 7.22
N ALA A 231 -17.19 -0.88 8.10
CA ALA A 231 -16.76 -0.83 9.51
C ALA A 231 -15.23 -0.93 9.68
N MET A 232 -14.56 -1.72 8.85
CA MET A 232 -13.09 -1.83 8.84
C MET A 232 -12.45 -0.53 8.34
N TYR A 233 -13.00 0.06 7.29
CA TYR A 233 -12.55 1.33 6.73
C TYR A 233 -12.68 2.44 7.77
N ASP A 234 -13.85 2.60 8.38
CA ASP A 234 -14.13 3.62 9.39
C ASP A 234 -13.23 3.45 10.62
N PHE A 235 -13.02 2.21 11.07
CA PHE A 235 -12.12 1.94 12.18
C PHE A 235 -10.68 2.39 11.86
N ILE A 236 -10.15 2.00 10.70
CA ILE A 236 -8.78 2.32 10.29
C ILE A 236 -8.63 3.82 10.01
N GLU A 237 -9.60 4.46 9.36
CA GLU A 237 -9.56 5.88 9.03
C GLU A 237 -9.38 6.75 10.28
N ASN A 238 -10.09 6.40 11.35
CA ASN A 238 -10.05 7.03 12.66
C ASN A 238 -8.89 6.54 13.56
N LEU A 239 -7.96 5.73 13.05
CA LEU A 239 -6.73 5.40 13.77
C LEU A 239 -5.74 6.57 13.73
N ASP A 240 -5.25 6.88 14.91
CA ASP A 240 -4.14 7.80 15.13
C ASP A 240 -2.90 7.07 15.64
N ALA A 241 -1.72 7.55 15.24
CA ALA A 241 -0.46 7.13 15.82
C ALA A 241 -0.38 7.64 17.27
N LYS A 242 0.17 6.83 18.17
CA LYS A 242 0.34 7.21 19.58
C LYS A 242 1.78 7.58 19.89
N ASN A 243 2.42 8.43 19.08
CA ASN A 243 3.82 8.81 19.31
C ASN A 243 3.97 10.33 19.27
N LYS A 244 4.28 10.92 20.42
CA LYS A 244 5.09 12.14 20.48
C LYS A 244 6.55 11.68 20.46
N THR A 245 7.33 12.08 19.47
CA THR A 245 8.80 11.85 19.48
C THR A 245 9.49 13.04 20.13
N GLU A 246 10.72 12.83 20.61
CA GLU A 246 11.59 13.91 21.11
C GLU A 246 11.86 14.98 20.05
N TRP A 247 11.69 14.63 18.76
CA TRP A 247 11.87 15.53 17.61
C TRP A 247 10.63 16.36 17.27
N ASP A 248 9.43 16.00 17.73
CA ASP A 248 8.22 16.79 17.48
C ASP A 248 8.35 18.21 18.07
N ASP A 249 9.00 18.33 19.24
CA ASP A 249 9.31 19.62 19.86
C ASP A 249 10.47 20.35 19.16
N TYR A 250 11.45 19.61 18.60
CA TYR A 250 12.56 20.18 17.83
C TYR A 250 12.08 20.88 16.55
N TYR A 251 11.06 20.35 15.87
CA TYR A 251 10.47 20.96 14.69
C TYR A 251 9.52 22.12 15.00
N ALA A 252 9.00 22.20 16.23
CA ALA A 252 8.18 23.32 16.67
C ALA A 252 9.01 24.58 16.98
N VAL A 253 10.30 24.42 17.30
CA VAL A 253 11.23 25.52 17.54
C VAL A 253 11.94 25.86 16.23
N ALA A 254 11.59 26.99 15.62
CA ALA A 254 12.26 27.47 14.42
C ALA A 254 13.74 27.80 14.71
N ASN A 255 14.66 26.89 14.36
CA ASN A 255 16.11 27.08 14.48
C ASN A 255 16.69 28.16 13.54
N TYR A 256 15.83 28.84 12.77
CA TYR A 256 16.22 29.84 11.78
C TYR A 256 15.23 31.01 11.82
N SER A 257 15.75 32.22 11.57
CA SER A 257 14.90 33.35 11.18
C SER A 257 14.25 33.08 9.81
N ALA A 258 13.13 33.75 9.54
CA ALA A 258 12.45 33.65 8.25
C ALA A 258 13.39 34.01 7.08
N ASP A 259 14.26 35.02 7.26
CA ASP A 259 15.22 35.46 6.25
C ASP A 259 16.28 34.40 5.95
N ALA A 260 16.83 33.76 6.98
CA ALA A 260 17.83 32.70 6.80
C ALA A 260 17.23 31.48 6.08
N LEU A 261 15.97 31.13 6.38
CA LEU A 261 15.25 30.09 5.65
C LEU A 261 15.06 30.47 4.17
N ALA A 262 14.65 31.70 3.88
CA ALA A 262 14.45 32.17 2.50
C ALA A 262 15.74 32.12 1.69
N VAL A 263 16.86 32.58 2.26
CA VAL A 263 18.19 32.52 1.62
C VAL A 263 18.59 31.08 1.32
N LYS A 264 18.42 30.16 2.27
CA LYS A 264 18.75 28.74 2.07
C LYS A 264 17.90 28.10 0.96
N LYS A 265 16.61 28.42 0.89
CA LYS A 265 15.73 27.94 -0.19
C LYS A 265 16.21 28.41 -1.57
N THR A 266 16.68 29.65 -1.67
CA THR A 266 17.26 30.19 -2.92
C THR A 266 18.51 29.42 -3.32
N TYR A 267 19.48 29.25 -2.41
CA TYR A 267 20.71 28.50 -2.72
C TYR A 267 20.44 27.06 -3.17
N ILE A 268 19.48 26.37 -2.54
CA ILE A 268 19.13 25.00 -2.92
C ILE A 268 18.60 24.94 -4.36
N LYS A 269 17.75 25.89 -4.77
CA LYS A 269 17.26 25.98 -6.16
C LYS A 269 18.38 26.30 -7.15
N ASP A 270 19.26 27.24 -6.79
CA ASP A 270 20.38 27.64 -7.64
C ASP A 270 21.38 26.49 -7.83
N TRP A 271 21.72 25.79 -6.75
CA TRP A 271 22.58 24.60 -6.81
C TRP A 271 21.96 23.51 -7.66
N PHE A 272 20.68 23.19 -7.45
CA PHE A 272 19.99 22.18 -8.26
C PHE A 272 19.97 22.53 -9.75
N THR A 273 19.70 23.79 -10.08
CA THR A 273 19.65 24.27 -11.48
C THR A 273 21.04 24.28 -12.11
N SER A 274 22.07 24.74 -11.39
CA SER A 274 23.43 24.88 -11.92
C SER A 274 24.07 23.54 -12.32
N ILE A 275 23.68 22.44 -11.67
CA ILE A 275 24.14 21.09 -12.03
C ILE A 275 23.25 20.40 -13.09
N GLY A 276 22.21 21.08 -13.57
CA GLY A 276 21.21 20.49 -14.47
C GLY A 276 20.43 19.35 -13.81
N GLY A 277 20.15 19.48 -12.51
CA GLY A 277 19.47 18.47 -11.71
C GLY A 277 18.12 18.08 -12.31
N LYS A 278 17.83 16.78 -12.31
CA LYS A 278 16.54 16.23 -12.75
C LYS A 278 15.83 15.49 -11.63
N THR A 279 16.59 14.74 -10.84
CA THR A 279 16.09 13.97 -9.71
C THR A 279 16.92 14.27 -8.48
N VAL A 280 16.29 14.25 -7.30
CA VAL A 280 16.96 14.52 -6.03
C VAL A 280 16.42 13.62 -4.92
N ILE A 281 17.33 13.18 -4.06
CA ILE A 281 17.01 12.52 -2.80
C ILE A 281 17.53 13.41 -1.67
N ASP A 282 16.62 13.91 -0.84
CA ASP A 282 16.88 14.72 0.34
C ASP A 282 16.94 13.80 1.57
N MET A 283 18.16 13.53 2.04
CA MET A 283 18.45 12.63 3.16
C MET A 283 18.49 13.43 4.47
N GLY A 284 17.64 13.09 5.43
CA GLY A 284 17.39 13.94 6.60
C GLY A 284 16.57 15.17 6.23
N GLY A 285 15.66 15.00 5.26
CA GLY A 285 14.84 16.09 4.73
C GLY A 285 13.72 16.52 5.68
N ASN A 286 13.58 15.85 6.83
CA ASN A 286 12.61 16.13 7.87
C ASN A 286 11.18 16.15 7.31
N ASP A 287 10.47 17.26 7.50
CA ASP A 287 9.12 17.47 6.98
C ASP A 287 9.10 17.80 5.48
N GLY A 288 10.24 17.82 4.78
CA GLY A 288 10.41 18.10 3.36
C GLY A 288 10.41 19.59 2.97
N THR A 289 10.63 20.51 3.91
CA THR A 289 10.52 21.96 3.66
C THR A 289 11.41 22.44 2.52
N PHE A 290 12.64 21.93 2.41
CA PHE A 290 13.54 22.30 1.32
C PHE A 290 13.29 21.47 0.05
N SER A 291 13.02 20.17 0.19
CA SER A 291 12.58 19.29 -0.89
C SER A 291 11.45 19.91 -1.74
N ARG A 292 10.46 20.54 -1.10
CA ARG A 292 9.31 21.14 -1.80
C ARG A 292 9.67 22.30 -2.72
N GLU A 293 10.74 23.02 -2.46
CA GLU A 293 11.18 24.14 -3.31
C GLU A 293 11.65 23.66 -4.69
N LEU A 294 12.02 22.38 -4.81
CA LEU A 294 12.51 21.77 -6.04
C LEU A 294 11.39 21.17 -6.90
N LEU A 295 10.16 21.02 -6.38
CA LEU A 295 9.04 20.45 -7.13
C LEU A 295 8.75 21.14 -8.48
N PRO A 296 8.89 22.47 -8.65
CA PRO A 296 8.66 23.12 -9.95
C PRO A 296 9.72 22.83 -11.02
N MET A 297 10.88 22.27 -10.65
CA MET A 297 12.04 22.12 -11.53
C MET A 297 12.59 20.70 -11.62
N ALA A 298 12.27 19.84 -10.66
CA ALA A 298 12.71 18.45 -10.62
C ALA A 298 11.64 17.50 -11.19
N ASP A 299 12.08 16.50 -11.95
CA ASP A 299 11.25 15.39 -12.42
C ASP A 299 10.83 14.45 -11.26
N LEU A 300 11.71 14.30 -10.26
CA LEU A 300 11.46 13.48 -9.06
C LEU A 300 12.17 14.05 -7.84
N VAL A 301 11.41 14.23 -6.76
CA VAL A 301 11.93 14.58 -5.43
C VAL A 301 11.56 13.46 -4.47
N ILE A 302 12.55 12.85 -3.84
CA ILE A 302 12.38 11.89 -2.75
C ILE A 302 12.90 12.54 -1.48
N THR A 303 12.08 12.57 -0.43
CA THR A 303 12.50 13.01 0.90
C THR A 303 12.56 11.78 1.79
N ALA A 304 13.72 11.50 2.37
CA ALA A 304 13.94 10.39 3.27
C ALA A 304 14.38 10.90 4.64
N ASP A 305 13.90 10.24 5.69
CA ASP A 305 14.29 10.54 7.06
C ASP A 305 14.30 9.26 7.90
N VAL A 306 15.11 9.26 8.96
CA VAL A 306 15.11 8.18 9.95
C VAL A 306 13.93 8.33 10.92
N ASP A 307 13.44 9.55 11.13
CA ASP A 307 12.26 9.83 11.94
C ASP A 307 10.97 9.68 11.12
N ALA A 308 10.21 8.64 11.45
CA ALA A 308 8.94 8.36 10.81
C ALA A 308 7.85 9.43 11.04
N ASN A 309 7.95 10.20 12.13
CA ASN A 309 7.06 11.33 12.36
C ASN A 309 7.34 12.45 11.36
N ALA A 310 8.61 12.73 11.08
CA ALA A 310 9.02 13.69 10.06
C ALA A 310 8.55 13.26 8.66
N VAL A 311 8.76 11.99 8.29
CA VAL A 311 8.22 11.39 7.04
C VAL A 311 6.70 11.51 6.99
N GLY A 312 6.00 11.21 8.08
CA GLY A 312 4.55 11.33 8.17
C GLY A 312 4.05 12.78 8.01
N SER A 313 4.74 13.73 8.63
CA SER A 313 4.45 15.17 8.48
C SER A 313 4.66 15.64 7.04
N ASN A 314 5.77 15.24 6.42
CA ASN A 314 6.04 15.51 5.01
C ASN A 314 4.92 14.96 4.11
N TYR A 315 4.55 13.69 4.32
CA TYR A 315 3.48 13.02 3.58
C TYR A 315 2.15 13.77 3.68
N LEU A 316 1.73 14.14 4.89
CA LEU A 316 0.48 14.88 5.10
C LEU A 316 0.52 16.29 4.49
N LYS A 317 1.68 16.97 4.49
CA LYS A 317 1.85 18.25 3.78
C LYS A 317 1.77 18.09 2.27
N ALA A 318 2.37 17.02 1.73
CA ALA A 318 2.32 16.72 0.30
C ALA A 318 0.90 16.43 -0.22
N LEU A 319 0.01 15.90 0.65
CA LEU A 319 -1.40 15.70 0.32
C LEU A 319 -2.22 17.00 0.27
N LYS A 320 -1.86 18.03 1.04
CA LYS A 320 -2.58 19.31 1.09
C LYS A 320 -2.24 20.26 -0.06
N ASN A 321 -1.05 20.12 -0.64
CA ASN A 321 -0.52 21.01 -1.67
C ASN A 321 -0.90 20.57 -3.11
N LYS A 322 -2.00 19.84 -3.28
CA LYS A 322 -2.52 19.33 -4.55
C LYS A 322 -4.03 19.46 -4.61
#